data_AF-A0A0K2UIW3-F1
#
_entry.id   AF-A0A0K2UIW3-F1
#
_cell.length_a   1.000
_cell.length_b   1.000
_cell.length_c   1.000
_cell.angle_alpha   90.00
_cell.angle_beta   90.00
_cell.angle_gamma   90.00
#
_symmetry.space_group_name_H-M   'P 1'
#
loop_
_entity.id
_entity.type
_entity.pdbx_description
1 polymer ?
#
loop_
_entity_poly.entity_id
_entity_poly.type
_entity_poly.pdbx_seq_one_letter_code
_entity_poly.pdbx_strand_id
1 'polypeptide(L)'
;MCRDHLQTSIPHPQESSKRVNLLVHAVYIFKYIYNCFQRRKNLICPNIYLAGSPSLRLYFYDSKEIHMLESNFKVKQAHKLSLKTLNPTSIENTNIPLADAIFQ
;
A
#
# COMPACT_ATOMS: atom_id res chain seq x y z
N MET A 1 6.24 -18.27 6.27
CA MET A 1 4.82 -18.65 6.38
C MET A 1 4.76 -20.16 6.59
N CYS A 2 4.23 -20.61 7.71
CA CYS A 2 3.99 -22.04 7.94
C CYS A 2 2.50 -22.22 8.19
N ARG A 3 1.84 -23.07 7.39
CA ARG A 3 0.46 -23.56 7.62
C ARG A 3 -0.60 -22.46 7.73
N ASP A 4 -0.72 -21.61 6.71
CA ASP A 4 -1.85 -20.66 6.51
C ASP A 4 -2.15 -19.63 7.61
N HIS A 5 -1.33 -19.59 8.67
CA HIS A 5 -1.46 -18.62 9.75
C HIS A 5 -0.17 -17.81 9.90
N LEU A 6 -0.33 -16.48 9.98
CA LEU A 6 0.76 -15.57 10.24
C LEU A 6 1.19 -15.74 11.70
N GLN A 7 2.31 -16.44 11.93
CA GLN A 7 2.94 -16.46 13.24
C GLN A 7 3.50 -15.07 13.55
N THR A 8 3.02 -14.46 14.63
CA THR A 8 3.45 -13.14 15.10
C THR A 8 4.56 -13.21 16.14
N SER A 9 4.92 -14.42 16.58
CA SER A 9 6.02 -14.64 17.54
C SER A 9 6.58 -16.06 17.44
N ILE A 10 7.82 -16.23 17.90
CA ILE A 10 8.51 -17.51 18.07
C ILE A 10 8.97 -17.67 19.54
N PRO A 11 9.07 -18.90 20.07
CA PRO A 11 9.59 -19.11 21.42
C PRO A 11 11.07 -18.71 21.51
N HIS A 12 11.48 -18.16 22.65
CA HIS A 12 12.89 -17.83 22.89
C HIS A 12 13.72 -19.13 23.01
N PRO A 13 14.87 -19.24 22.31
CA PRO A 13 15.60 -20.51 22.19
C PRO A 13 16.13 -21.05 23.52
N GLN A 14 16.32 -20.18 24.52
CA GLN A 14 16.86 -20.55 25.84
C GLN A 14 15.81 -20.54 26.95
N GLU A 15 14.62 -19.96 26.71
CA GLU A 15 13.63 -19.75 27.77
C GLU A 15 12.21 -19.83 27.20
N SER A 16 11.55 -20.98 27.41
CA SER A 16 10.24 -21.28 26.81
C SER A 16 9.10 -20.38 27.30
N SER A 17 9.27 -19.69 28.44
CA SER A 17 8.32 -18.71 28.97
C SER A 17 8.32 -17.40 28.20
N LYS A 18 9.38 -17.10 27.44
CA LYS A 18 9.55 -15.85 26.68
C LYS A 18 9.27 -16.07 25.20
N ARG A 19 8.75 -15.01 24.56
CA ARG A 19 8.46 -14.97 23.13
C ARG A 19 9.21 -13.83 22.46
N VAL A 20 9.72 -14.09 21.25
CA VAL A 20 10.30 -13.09 20.37
C VAL A 20 9.22 -12.71 19.36
N ASN A 21 8.80 -11.45 19.38
CA ASN A 21 7.78 -10.95 18.46
C ASN A 21 8.40 -10.70 17.09
N LEU A 22 7.69 -11.15 16.04
CA LEU A 22 8.07 -10.91 14.66
C LEU A 22 7.39 -9.63 14.20
N LEU A 23 8.21 -8.60 13.97
CA LEU A 23 7.73 -7.34 13.41
C LEU A 23 7.91 -7.36 11.90
N VAL A 24 6.88 -6.90 11.20
CA VAL A 24 6.98 -6.67 9.76
C VAL A 24 7.30 -5.20 9.53
N HIS A 25 8.29 -4.95 8.69
CA HIS A 25 8.71 -3.60 8.39
C HIS A 25 7.68 -2.91 7.46
N ALA A 26 6.86 -2.03 8.03
CA ALA A 26 5.71 -1.41 7.37
C ALA A 26 6.05 -0.77 6.00
N VAL A 27 7.21 -0.13 5.90
CA VAL A 27 7.69 0.47 4.64
C VAL A 27 7.77 -0.54 3.49
N TYR A 28 8.20 -1.78 3.76
CA TYR A 28 8.28 -2.81 2.72
C TYR A 28 6.90 -3.31 2.31
N ILE A 29 5.97 -3.43 3.26
CA ILE A 29 4.57 -3.76 2.96
C ILE A 29 3.99 -2.67 2.06
N PHE A 30 4.22 -1.40 2.39
CA PHE A 30 3.71 -0.28 1.62
C PHE A 30 4.27 -0.23 0.20
N LYS A 31 5.59 -0.42 0.03
CA LYS A 31 6.23 -0.57 -1.29
C LYS A 31 5.64 -1.74 -2.08
N TYR A 32 5.40 -2.86 -1.41
CA TYR A 32 4.80 -4.03 -2.03
C TYR A 32 3.38 -3.73 -2.53
N ILE A 33 2.54 -3.12 -1.69
CA ILE A 33 1.17 -2.70 -2.04
C ILE A 33 1.20 -1.74 -3.23
N TYR A 34 2.04 -0.71 -3.20
CA TYR A 34 2.20 0.24 -4.30
C TYR A 34 2.58 -0.45 -5.62
N ASN A 35 3.60 -1.32 -5.58
CA ASN A 35 4.04 -2.05 -6.76
C ASN A 35 2.96 -2.99 -7.29
N CYS A 36 2.21 -3.64 -6.41
CA CYS A 36 1.05 -4.45 -6.79
C CYS A 36 -0.04 -3.60 -7.42
N PHE A 37 -0.37 -2.45 -6.85
CA PHE A 37 -1.36 -1.52 -7.38
C PHE A 37 -0.96 -1.01 -8.78
N GLN A 38 0.31 -0.63 -8.95
CA GLN A 38 0.87 -0.21 -10.24
C GLN A 38 0.81 -1.32 -11.29
N ARG A 39 1.07 -2.59 -10.94
CA ARG A 39 1.04 -3.71 -11.90
C ARG A 39 -0.37 -4.19 -12.22
N ARG A 40 -1.20 -4.38 -11.19
CA ARG A 40 -2.56 -4.95 -11.31
C ARG A 40 -3.61 -3.91 -11.68
N LYS A 41 -3.27 -2.62 -11.58
CA LYS A 41 -4.15 -1.47 -11.85
C LYS A 41 -5.42 -1.42 -10.98
N ASN A 42 -5.46 -2.24 -9.94
CA ASN A 42 -6.49 -2.24 -8.92
C ASN A 42 -5.91 -2.68 -7.57
N LEU A 43 -6.53 -2.20 -6.50
CA LEU A 43 -6.27 -2.65 -5.14
C LEU A 43 -7.63 -2.98 -4.51
N ILE A 44 -7.72 -4.17 -3.92
CA ILE A 44 -8.90 -4.59 -3.17
C ILE A 44 -8.47 -4.64 -1.72
N CYS A 45 -9.00 -3.74 -0.90
CA CYS A 45 -8.83 -3.77 0.53
C CYS A 45 -10.08 -4.42 1.15
N PRO A 46 -9.95 -5.62 1.74
CA PRO A 46 -11.08 -6.26 2.39
C PRO A 46 -11.53 -5.40 3.58
N ASN A 47 -12.85 -5.22 3.73
CA ASN A 47 -13.37 -4.54 4.89
C ASN A 47 -13.33 -5.49 6.10
N ILE A 48 -12.28 -5.36 6.92
CA ILE A 48 -12.05 -6.22 8.09
C ILE A 48 -12.86 -5.79 9.32
N TYR A 49 -13.47 -4.60 9.31
CA TYR A 49 -14.16 -4.04 10.47
C TYR A 49 -15.66 -4.33 10.47
N LEU A 50 -16.27 -4.56 9.31
CA LEU A 50 -17.70 -4.82 9.16
C LEU A 50 -17.93 -6.07 8.30
N ALA A 51 -18.32 -7.18 8.95
CA ALA A 51 -18.71 -8.40 8.26
C ALA A 51 -19.86 -8.10 7.26
N GLY A 52 -19.69 -8.51 6.01
CA GLY A 52 -20.67 -8.28 4.93
C GLY A 52 -20.58 -6.93 4.22
N SER A 53 -19.70 -6.02 4.65
CA SER A 53 -19.46 -4.79 3.90
C SER A 53 -18.65 -5.04 2.63
N PRO A 54 -18.93 -4.30 1.53
CA PRO A 54 -18.15 -4.43 0.31
C PRO A 54 -16.69 -4.08 0.58
N SER A 55 -15.78 -4.80 -0.08
CA SER A 55 -14.36 -4.45 -0.06
C SER A 55 -14.15 -3.09 -0.73
N LEU A 56 -13.28 -2.26 -0.15
CA LEU A 56 -12.86 -1.04 -0.81
C LEU A 56 -12.06 -1.43 -2.04
N ARG A 57 -12.49 -0.96 -3.21
CA ARG A 57 -11.79 -1.17 -4.46
C ARG A 57 -11.32 0.15 -5.00
N LEU A 58 -10.01 0.26 -5.19
CA LEU A 58 -9.36 1.42 -5.80
C LEU A 58 -8.89 1.01 -7.18
N TYR A 59 -9.15 1.84 -8.19
CA TYR A 59 -8.59 1.63 -9.52
C TYR A 59 -7.50 2.66 -9.80
N PHE A 60 -6.47 2.22 -10.51
CA PHE A 60 -5.39 3.10 -10.91
C PHE A 60 -5.85 4.18 -11.92
N TYR A 61 -6.93 3.88 -12.65
CA TYR A 61 -7.56 4.82 -13.57
C TYR A 61 -8.11 6.05 -12.84
N ASP A 62 -8.74 5.85 -11.68
CA ASP A 62 -9.33 6.93 -10.86
C ASP A 62 -8.25 7.96 -10.47
N SER A 63 -7.05 7.50 -10.13
CA SER A 63 -5.92 8.40 -9.84
C SER A 63 -5.51 9.23 -11.07
N LYS A 64 -5.51 8.66 -12.27
CA LYS A 64 -5.23 9.43 -13.50
C LYS A 64 -6.32 10.46 -13.77
N GLU A 65 -7.57 10.09 -13.57
CA GLU A 65 -8.71 10.98 -13.75
C GLU A 65 -8.65 12.17 -12.80
N ILE A 66 -8.41 11.93 -11.50
CA ILE A 66 -8.22 12.99 -10.50
C ILE A 66 -7.09 13.94 -10.94
N HIS A 67 -5.94 13.40 -11.36
CA HIS A 67 -4.83 14.24 -11.82
C HIS A 67 -5.20 15.13 -13.02
N MET A 68 -5.98 14.60 -13.97
CA MET A 68 -6.45 15.34 -15.13
C MET A 68 -7.48 16.39 -14.75
N LEU A 69 -8.47 16.04 -13.92
CA LEU A 69 -9.49 16.96 -13.43
C LEU A 69 -8.83 18.13 -12.71
N GLU A 70 -7.90 17.85 -11.80
CA GLU A 70 -7.22 18.87 -11.00
C GLU A 70 -6.15 19.66 -11.76
N SER A 71 -5.85 19.32 -13.02
CA SER A 71 -4.74 19.91 -13.79
C SER A 71 -4.84 21.44 -13.92
N ASN A 72 -6.06 21.96 -14.09
CA ASN A 72 -6.35 23.38 -14.31
C ASN A 72 -6.68 24.15 -13.03
N PHE A 73 -6.76 23.48 -11.88
CA PHE A 73 -7.09 24.14 -10.62
C PHE A 73 -5.84 24.80 -10.02
N LYS A 74 -6.01 26.04 -9.54
CA LYS A 74 -4.94 26.78 -8.83
C LYS A 74 -4.56 26.12 -7.51
N VAL A 75 -5.52 25.47 -6.85
CA VAL A 75 -5.33 24.70 -5.61
C VAL A 75 -5.87 23.31 -5.86
N LYS A 76 -5.04 22.29 -5.63
CA LYS A 76 -5.32 20.87 -5.91
C LYS A 76 -5.48 20.13 -4.58
N GLN A 77 -6.48 19.27 -4.45
CA GLN A 77 -6.59 18.40 -3.27
C GLN A 77 -5.50 17.32 -3.33
N ALA A 78 -5.35 16.68 -4.49
CA ALA A 78 -4.30 15.71 -4.77
C ALA A 78 -3.02 16.39 -5.30
N HIS A 79 -2.55 17.43 -4.62
CA HIS A 79 -1.37 18.22 -5.06
C HIS A 79 -0.07 17.41 -5.18
N LYS A 80 0.05 16.30 -4.46
CA LYS A 80 1.21 15.38 -4.54
C LYS A 80 1.11 14.42 -5.73
N LEU A 81 -0.07 14.27 -6.32
CA LEU A 81 -0.30 13.42 -7.47
C LEU A 81 0.25 14.09 -8.72
N SER A 82 1.43 13.64 -9.12
CA SER A 82 2.14 14.07 -10.32
C SER A 82 2.20 12.96 -11.38
N LEU A 83 2.54 13.32 -12.63
CA LEU A 83 2.83 12.37 -13.71
C LEU A 83 3.89 11.33 -13.33
N LYS A 84 4.87 11.72 -12.50
CA LYS A 84 5.94 10.86 -12.02
C LYS A 84 5.41 9.77 -11.08
N THR A 85 4.44 10.11 -10.24
CA THR A 85 3.73 9.18 -9.34
C THR A 85 2.87 8.18 -10.12
N LEU A 86 2.28 8.63 -11.22
CA LEU A 86 1.40 7.83 -12.09
C LEU A 86 2.19 6.97 -13.08
N ASN A 87 3.42 7.36 -13.43
CA ASN A 87 4.26 6.63 -14.37
C ASN A 87 5.71 6.57 -13.83
N PRO A 88 5.92 5.90 -12.69
CA PRO A 88 7.25 5.75 -12.11
C PRO A 88 8.15 4.91 -13.02
N THR A 89 9.42 5.28 -13.13
CA THR A 89 10.43 4.41 -13.75
C THR A 89 10.73 3.19 -12.85
N SER A 90 11.41 2.18 -13.40
CA SER A 90 11.79 0.97 -12.65
C SER A 90 12.61 1.29 -11.39
N ILE A 91 13.46 2.31 -11.42
CA ILE A 91 14.26 2.75 -10.27
C ILE A 91 13.35 3.41 -9.23
N GLU A 92 12.41 4.22 -9.69
CA GLU A 92 11.51 5.02 -8.86
C GLU A 92 10.40 4.22 -8.19
N ASN A 93 10.07 3.03 -8.69
CA ASN A 93 9.12 2.10 -8.06
C ASN A 93 9.50 1.69 -6.62
N THR A 94 10.75 1.92 -6.22
CA THR A 94 11.23 1.67 -4.86
C THR A 94 11.17 2.91 -3.96
N ASN A 95 10.75 4.06 -4.50
CA ASN A 95 10.73 5.35 -3.82
C ASN A 95 9.46 5.51 -2.98
N ILE A 96 9.62 5.62 -1.66
CA ILE A 96 8.53 5.65 -0.68
C ILE A 96 7.66 6.91 -0.86
N PRO A 97 8.22 8.13 -0.97
CA PRO A 97 7.46 9.34 -1.28
C PRO A 97 6.50 9.23 -2.46
N LEU A 98 6.85 8.50 -3.52
CA LEU A 98 5.96 8.33 -4.68
C LEU A 98 4.80 7.39 -4.35
N ALA A 99 5.03 6.36 -3.55
CA ALA A 99 3.95 5.53 -3.04
C ALA A 99 3.02 6.32 -2.10
N ASP A 100 3.58 7.18 -1.24
CA ASP A 100 2.82 7.98 -0.28
C ASP A 100 1.85 8.93 -0.99
N ALA A 101 2.31 9.57 -2.06
CA ALA A 101 1.51 10.48 -2.86
C ALA A 101 0.31 9.83 -3.59
N ILE A 102 0.21 8.49 -3.66
CA ILE A 102 -0.96 7.79 -4.21
C ILE A 102 -2.01 7.43 -3.15
N PHE A 103 -1.59 7.23 -1.90
CA PHE A 103 -2.46 6.69 -0.84
C PHE A 103 -2.81 7.69 0.26
N GLN A 104 -2.47 8.97 0.08
CA GLN A 104 -2.73 10.07 1.01
C GLN A 104 -3.83 10.97 0.48
#